data_AF-A0A4R6A685-F1
#
_entry.id   AF-A0A4R6A685-F1
#
_cell.length_a   1.000
_cell.length_b   1.000
_cell.length_c   1.000
_cell.angle_alpha   90.00
_cell.angle_beta   90.00
_cell.angle_gamma   90.00
#
_symmetry.space_group_name_H-M   'P 1'
#
loop_
_entity.id
_entity.type
_entity.pdbx_description
1 polymer ?
#
loop_
_entity_poly.entity_id
_entity_poly.type
_entity_poly.pdbx_seq_one_letter_code
_entity_poly.pdbx_strand_id
1 'polypeptide(L)'
;MRRSAPLFAALILAGPALAQETVGSLSGTIDGVQTAFTVLDGDGYETGWNRVEDGIEVTLEAYPSDTPAAEENRLLIRFTGDTASRTPEMIRGDVTLNWNDRTLTGTGDAIRLELDSFEIQDRSLFMVGNMAVNLGEGEENVGLFTEDAVTLSIDVQATVISEDAPQSQ
;
A
#
# COMPACT_ATOMS: atom_id res chain seq x y z
N MET A 1 -67.52 -7.40 3.58
CA MET A 1 -67.01 -6.15 2.97
C MET A 1 -65.61 -5.88 3.49
N ARG A 2 -64.68 -5.61 2.55
CA ARG A 2 -63.34 -5.01 2.69
C ARG A 2 -62.32 -5.68 3.63
N ARG A 3 -61.42 -6.43 2.97
CA ARG A 3 -60.08 -6.80 3.40
C ARG A 3 -59.22 -5.53 3.55
N SER A 4 -58.47 -5.43 4.64
CA SER A 4 -57.36 -4.48 4.76
C SER A 4 -56.13 -5.25 5.21
N ALA A 5 -55.24 -5.52 4.27
CA ALA A 5 -53.93 -6.12 4.51
C ALA A 5 -52.97 -5.07 5.10
N PRO A 6 -52.04 -5.45 5.98
CA PRO A 6 -51.00 -4.55 6.46
C PRO A 6 -49.99 -4.26 5.33
N LEU A 7 -49.70 -2.99 5.11
CA LEU A 7 -48.55 -2.53 4.32
C LEU A 7 -47.27 -2.87 5.08
N PHE A 8 -46.58 -3.93 4.67
CA PHE A 8 -45.19 -4.13 5.01
C PHE A 8 -44.35 -3.06 4.30
N ALA A 9 -43.92 -2.05 5.05
CA ALA A 9 -42.88 -1.14 4.61
C ALA A 9 -41.56 -1.91 4.62
N ALA A 10 -41.10 -2.31 3.43
CA ALA A 10 -39.74 -2.80 3.23
C ALA A 10 -38.79 -1.59 3.37
N LEU A 11 -38.24 -1.40 4.57
CA LEU A 11 -37.07 -0.58 4.78
C LEU A 11 -35.90 -1.30 4.10
N ILE A 12 -35.56 -0.84 2.90
CA ILE A 12 -34.30 -1.20 2.24
C ILE A 12 -33.20 -0.59 3.12
N LEU A 13 -32.56 -1.44 3.92
CA LEU A 13 -31.32 -1.12 4.63
C LEU A 13 -30.27 -0.78 3.57
N ALA A 14 -30.08 0.51 3.31
CA ALA A 14 -28.85 0.99 2.71
C ALA A 14 -27.75 0.69 3.73
N GLY A 15 -27.02 -0.42 3.52
CA GLY A 15 -25.85 -0.72 4.31
C GLY A 15 -24.83 0.42 4.21
N PRO A 16 -23.97 0.62 5.22
CA PRO A 16 -22.89 1.58 5.12
C PRO A 16 -22.06 1.24 3.89
N ALA A 17 -21.89 2.21 3.00
CA ALA A 17 -20.87 2.09 1.98
C ALA A 17 -19.54 1.95 2.72
N LEU A 18 -18.86 0.82 2.54
CA LEU A 18 -17.51 0.60 3.06
C LEU A 18 -16.64 1.69 2.43
N ALA A 19 -16.12 2.59 3.27
CA ALA A 19 -15.40 3.78 2.82
C ALA A 19 -13.98 3.40 2.43
N GLN A 20 -13.82 2.89 1.21
CA GLN A 20 -12.53 2.84 0.54
C GLN A 20 -12.06 4.28 0.33
N GLU A 21 -10.89 4.63 0.89
CA GLU A 21 -10.30 5.95 0.76
C GLU A 21 -8.98 5.88 -0.02
N THR A 22 -8.74 6.88 -0.87
CA THR A 22 -7.43 7.06 -1.51
C THR A 22 -6.56 7.90 -0.60
N VAL A 23 -5.48 7.31 -0.10
CA VAL A 23 -4.57 7.95 0.87
C VAL A 23 -3.22 8.33 0.27
N GLY A 24 -2.98 7.98 -0.99
CA GLY A 24 -1.74 8.29 -1.68
C GLY A 24 -1.70 7.83 -3.13
N SER A 25 -0.57 8.11 -3.76
CA SER A 25 -0.27 7.70 -5.12
C SER A 25 1.19 7.31 -5.25
N LEU A 26 1.46 6.35 -6.13
CA LEU A 26 2.80 5.95 -6.53
C LEU A 26 2.91 6.15 -8.04
N SER A 27 4.00 6.72 -8.54
CA SER A 27 4.18 6.90 -9.99
C SER A 27 5.60 6.63 -10.41
N GLY A 28 5.80 5.96 -11.53
CA GLY A 28 7.14 5.68 -12.02
C GLY A 28 7.16 4.68 -13.16
N THR A 29 8.03 3.69 -13.10
CA THR A 29 8.23 2.71 -14.18
C THR A 29 8.38 1.27 -13.69
N ILE A 30 7.86 0.33 -14.48
CA ILE A 30 8.16 -1.11 -14.42
C ILE A 30 8.89 -1.47 -15.71
N ASP A 31 10.14 -1.92 -15.63
CA ASP A 31 11.00 -2.19 -16.79
C ASP A 31 11.04 -1.04 -17.82
N GLY A 32 11.03 0.19 -17.32
CA GLY A 32 11.02 1.40 -18.14
C GLY A 32 9.65 1.78 -18.74
N VAL A 33 8.61 0.99 -18.52
CA VAL A 33 7.22 1.32 -18.91
C VAL A 33 6.57 2.16 -17.82
N GLN A 34 6.02 3.32 -18.18
CA GLN A 34 5.38 4.22 -17.22
C GLN A 34 4.15 3.56 -16.58
N THR A 35 4.04 3.69 -15.26
CA THR A 35 2.93 3.17 -14.47
C THR A 35 2.56 4.15 -13.35
N ALA A 36 1.31 4.06 -12.89
CA ALA A 36 0.81 4.81 -11.75
C ALA A 36 -0.07 3.88 -10.91
N PHE A 37 0.08 3.97 -9.60
CA PHE A 37 -0.72 3.26 -8.62
C PHE A 37 -1.40 4.23 -7.67
N THR A 38 -2.57 3.83 -7.19
CA THR A 38 -3.31 4.51 -6.13
C THR A 38 -3.18 3.70 -4.86
N VAL A 39 -2.78 4.34 -3.76
CA VAL A 39 -2.72 3.72 -2.43
C VAL A 39 -4.10 3.79 -1.79
N LEU A 40 -4.61 2.65 -1.35
CA LEU A 40 -5.96 2.51 -0.80
C LEU A 40 -5.91 2.18 0.69
N ASP A 41 -6.82 2.78 1.45
CA ASP A 41 -7.05 2.53 2.87
C ASP A 41 -8.55 2.23 3.11
N GLY A 42 -8.86 1.65 4.26
CA GLY A 42 -10.20 1.23 4.66
C GLY A 42 -10.29 -0.27 4.97
N ASP A 43 -11.52 -0.71 5.26
CA ASP A 43 -11.77 -2.12 5.61
C ASP A 43 -11.43 -3.05 4.43
N GLY A 44 -10.53 -4.01 4.67
CA GLY A 44 -10.06 -4.97 3.67
C GLY A 44 -8.76 -4.58 2.96
N TYR A 45 -8.13 -3.45 3.29
CA TYR A 45 -6.79 -3.09 2.85
C TYR A 45 -5.79 -3.17 4.01
N GLU A 46 -4.53 -3.47 3.72
CA GLU A 46 -3.43 -3.58 4.68
C GLU A 46 -2.71 -2.23 4.93
N THR A 47 -3.11 -1.15 4.26
CA THR A 47 -2.43 0.14 4.37
C THR A 47 -2.51 0.70 5.79
N GLY A 48 -1.36 1.11 6.34
CA GLY A 48 -1.28 1.61 7.71
C GLY A 48 0.13 1.87 8.18
N TRP A 49 0.25 2.34 9.42
CA TRP A 49 1.54 2.44 10.10
C TRP A 49 1.43 2.18 11.60
N ASN A 50 2.52 1.65 12.18
CA ASN A 50 2.64 1.40 13.61
C ASN A 50 4.05 1.72 14.12
N ARG A 51 4.15 2.01 15.42
CA ARG A 51 5.45 2.08 16.09
C ARG A 51 5.92 0.67 16.44
N VAL A 52 7.15 0.35 16.09
CA VAL A 52 7.84 -0.89 16.46
C VAL A 52 9.11 -0.54 17.25
N GLU A 53 9.75 -1.55 17.86
CA GLU A 53 10.96 -1.34 18.69
C GLU A 53 12.05 -0.56 17.93
N ASP A 54 12.25 -0.90 16.66
CA ASP A 54 13.31 -0.35 15.83
C ASP A 54 12.92 0.89 15.01
N GLY A 55 11.65 1.34 15.02
CA GLY A 55 11.24 2.48 14.20
C GLY A 55 9.73 2.56 13.91
N ILE A 56 9.38 3.03 12.71
CA ILE A 56 8.00 3.07 12.23
C ILE A 56 7.85 2.04 11.12
N GLU A 57 7.00 1.04 11.33
CA GLU A 57 6.57 0.11 10.28
C GLU A 57 5.44 0.74 9.47
N VAL A 58 5.55 0.68 8.16
CA VAL A 58 4.59 1.22 7.20
C VAL A 58 4.23 0.13 6.21
N THR A 59 2.93 0.00 5.94
CA THR A 59 2.39 -0.84 4.88
C THR A 59 1.62 0.04 3.90
N LEU A 60 1.91 -0.09 2.61
CA LEU A 60 1.19 0.57 1.53
C LEU A 60 0.64 -0.51 0.60
N GLU A 61 -0.68 -0.56 0.47
CA GLU A 61 -1.36 -1.39 -0.50
C GLU A 61 -1.86 -0.52 -1.66
N ALA A 62 -1.40 -0.83 -2.87
CA ALA A 62 -1.64 -0.01 -4.04
C ALA A 62 -2.08 -0.83 -5.27
N TYR A 63 -2.84 -0.19 -6.15
CA TYR A 63 -3.41 -0.79 -7.35
C TYR A 63 -3.24 0.15 -8.56
N PRO A 64 -3.13 -0.35 -9.81
CA PRO A 64 -2.93 0.50 -10.96
C PRO A 64 -4.06 1.53 -11.10
N SER A 65 -3.71 2.81 -11.25
CA SER A 65 -4.67 3.93 -11.20
C SER A 65 -5.68 3.95 -12.34
N ASP A 66 -5.41 3.25 -13.44
CA ASP A 66 -6.22 3.20 -14.66
C ASP A 66 -7.10 1.94 -14.76
N THR A 67 -6.97 1.00 -13.80
CA THR A 67 -7.75 -0.23 -13.75
C THR A 67 -8.51 -0.37 -12.44
N PRO A 68 -9.62 -1.14 -12.40
CA PRO A 68 -10.24 -1.50 -11.14
C PRO A 68 -9.26 -2.23 -10.21
N ALA A 69 -9.36 -1.95 -8.91
CA ALA A 69 -8.58 -2.66 -7.89
C ALA A 69 -8.90 -4.16 -7.93
N ALA A 70 -7.86 -4.97 -8.14
CA ALA A 70 -7.95 -6.41 -8.27
C ALA A 70 -6.66 -7.06 -7.73
N GLU A 71 -6.79 -8.16 -7.00
CA GLU A 71 -5.69 -8.83 -6.30
C GLU A 71 -4.55 -9.22 -7.25
N GLU A 72 -4.89 -9.59 -8.48
CA GLU A 72 -3.95 -9.95 -9.55
C GLU A 72 -3.03 -8.80 -10.01
N ASN A 73 -3.34 -7.56 -9.63
CA ASN A 73 -2.56 -6.37 -9.95
C ASN A 73 -2.09 -5.63 -8.68
N ARG A 74 -2.13 -6.28 -7.52
CA ARG A 74 -1.77 -5.65 -6.24
C ARG A 74 -0.27 -5.40 -6.12
N LEU A 75 0.08 -4.21 -5.67
CA LEU A 75 1.41 -3.85 -5.17
C LEU A 75 1.33 -3.65 -3.65
N LEU A 76 2.11 -4.43 -2.90
CA LEU A 76 2.22 -4.31 -1.45
C LEU A 76 3.66 -3.92 -1.10
N ILE A 77 3.82 -2.80 -0.40
CA ILE A 77 5.11 -2.29 0.05
C ILE A 77 5.07 -2.27 1.57
N ARG A 78 6.01 -2.97 2.21
CA ARG A 78 6.18 -2.96 3.67
C ARG A 78 7.60 -2.56 3.99
N PHE A 79 7.79 -1.61 4.88
CA PHE A 79 9.14 -1.23 5.32
C PHE A 79 9.13 -0.70 6.74
N THR A 80 10.29 -0.72 7.39
CA THR A 80 10.52 -0.03 8.67
C THR A 80 11.53 1.08 8.45
N GLY A 81 11.12 2.32 8.74
CA GLY A 81 12.00 3.49 8.72
C GLY A 81 12.57 3.81 10.10
N ASP A 82 13.87 4.07 10.18
CA ASP A 82 14.52 4.59 11.38
C ASP A 82 14.14 6.07 11.59
N THR A 83 13.68 6.41 12.79
CA THR A 83 13.30 7.77 13.17
C THR A 83 14.36 8.50 13.99
N ALA A 84 15.47 7.84 14.32
CA ALA A 84 16.58 8.44 15.04
C ALA A 84 17.33 9.49 14.20
N SER A 85 17.24 9.38 12.87
CA SER A 85 17.83 10.31 11.91
C SER A 85 16.82 11.35 11.41
N ARG A 86 17.32 12.51 11.00
CA ARG A 86 16.52 13.52 10.28
C ARG A 86 16.25 13.12 8.82
N THR A 87 17.01 12.16 8.32
CA THR A 87 16.81 11.50 7.02
C THR A 87 16.56 10.03 7.34
N PRO A 88 15.29 9.61 7.43
CA PRO A 88 14.94 8.24 7.81
C PRO A 88 15.60 7.25 6.85
N GLU A 89 16.26 6.24 7.41
CA GLU A 89 16.85 5.15 6.64
C GLU A 89 15.95 3.92 6.75
N MET A 90 15.87 3.13 5.67
CA MET A 90 15.15 1.87 5.70
C MET A 90 15.96 0.81 6.47
N ILE A 91 15.38 0.27 7.53
CA ILE A 91 15.97 -0.80 8.34
C ILE A 91 15.70 -2.16 7.69
N ARG A 92 14.45 -2.37 7.25
CA ARG A 92 13.98 -3.56 6.53
C ARG A 92 12.88 -3.17 5.58
N GLY A 93 12.73 -3.94 4.51
CA GLY A 93 11.66 -3.74 3.53
C GLY A 93 11.38 -5.00 2.72
N ASP A 94 10.13 -5.11 2.30
CA ASP A 94 9.57 -6.18 1.49
C ASP A 94 8.60 -5.56 0.49
N VAL A 95 8.75 -5.91 -0.79
CA VAL A 95 7.84 -5.48 -1.86
C VAL A 95 7.32 -6.71 -2.57
N THR A 96 6.00 -6.78 -2.72
CA THR A 96 5.31 -7.81 -3.50
C THR A 96 4.49 -7.14 -4.59
N LEU A 97 4.66 -7.60 -5.83
CA LEU A 97 3.92 -7.12 -6.99
C LEU A 97 3.29 -8.32 -7.69
N ASN A 98 1.96 -8.32 -7.80
CA ASN A 98 1.25 -9.20 -8.72
C ASN A 98 1.13 -8.48 -10.06
N TRP A 99 1.69 -9.07 -11.12
CA TRP A 99 1.73 -8.47 -12.45
C TRP A 99 1.87 -9.56 -13.53
N ASN A 100 1.04 -9.47 -14.58
CA ASN A 100 1.04 -10.44 -15.71
C ASN A 100 0.99 -11.91 -15.26
N ASP A 101 0.07 -12.26 -14.34
CA ASP A 101 -0.09 -13.61 -13.78
C ASP A 101 1.12 -14.14 -12.99
N ARG A 102 2.04 -13.24 -12.59
CA ARG A 102 3.24 -13.56 -11.79
C ARG A 102 3.18 -12.82 -10.45
N THR A 103 3.70 -13.45 -9.41
CA THR A 103 4.00 -12.78 -8.14
C THR A 103 5.50 -12.55 -8.06
N LEU A 104 5.88 -11.28 -8.03
CA LEU A 104 7.26 -10.83 -7.98
C LEU A 104 7.54 -10.26 -6.60
N THR A 105 8.64 -10.67 -5.98
CA THR A 105 9.04 -10.25 -4.64
C THR A 105 10.42 -9.63 -4.65
N GLY A 106 10.66 -8.68 -3.75
CA GLY A 106 11.97 -8.09 -3.48
C GLY A 106 12.08 -7.76 -2.00
N THR A 107 13.25 -7.99 -1.41
CA THR A 107 13.49 -7.82 0.03
C THR A 107 14.88 -7.21 0.26
N GLY A 108 15.07 -6.57 1.43
CA GLY A 108 16.38 -6.13 1.91
C GLY A 108 17.18 -5.30 0.88
N ASP A 109 18.38 -5.79 0.52
CA ASP A 109 19.33 -5.11 -0.39
C ASP A 109 18.80 -4.90 -1.82
N ALA A 110 17.74 -5.62 -2.22
CA ALA A 110 17.11 -5.42 -3.51
C ALA A 110 16.27 -4.12 -3.56
N ILE A 111 15.97 -3.52 -2.40
CA ILE A 111 15.18 -2.30 -2.26
C ILE A 111 16.10 -1.13 -1.88
N ARG A 112 16.00 -0.04 -2.63
CA ARG A 112 16.54 1.27 -2.26
C ARG A 112 15.37 2.22 -2.06
N LEU A 113 15.16 2.64 -0.81
CA LEU A 113 14.17 3.64 -0.44
C LEU A 113 14.89 4.88 0.09
N GLU A 114 14.57 6.02 -0.51
CA GLU A 114 15.03 7.34 -0.06
C GLU A 114 13.79 8.17 0.29
N LEU A 115 13.72 8.68 1.52
CA LEU A 115 12.58 9.44 2.03
C LEU A 115 12.97 10.92 2.16
N ASP A 116 12.33 11.76 1.36
CA ASP A 116 12.45 13.22 1.44
C ASP A 116 11.66 13.79 2.61
N SER A 117 10.53 13.14 2.95
CA SER A 117 9.65 13.52 4.06
C SER A 117 9.12 12.27 4.74
N PHE A 118 9.10 12.29 6.08
CA PHE A 118 8.57 11.20 6.90
C PHE A 118 8.16 11.76 8.27
N GLU A 119 6.94 12.27 8.34
CA GLU A 119 6.48 13.09 9.46
C GLU A 119 5.20 12.53 10.06
N ILE A 120 5.21 12.25 11.35
CA ILE A 120 4.00 11.94 12.10
C ILE A 120 3.32 13.25 12.50
N GLN A 121 2.07 13.41 12.11
CA GLN A 121 1.16 14.46 12.56
C GLN A 121 -0.07 13.81 13.18
N ASP A 122 -0.20 13.90 14.51
CA ASP A 122 -1.22 13.23 15.30
C ASP A 122 -1.24 11.69 15.08
N ARG A 123 -2.14 11.23 14.21
CA ARG A 123 -2.37 9.82 13.88
C ARG A 123 -2.03 9.50 12.42
N SER A 124 -1.61 10.50 11.67
CA SER A 124 -1.25 10.40 10.27
C SER A 124 0.26 10.40 10.13
N LEU A 125 0.76 9.58 9.23
CA LEU A 125 2.15 9.61 8.79
C LEU A 125 2.16 10.11 7.35
N PHE A 126 2.72 11.30 7.16
CA PHE A 126 2.95 11.89 5.85
C PHE A 126 4.32 11.45 5.33
N MET A 127 4.34 10.96 4.09
CA MET A 127 5.57 10.50 3.47
C MET A 127 5.70 10.91 2.01
N VAL A 128 6.92 11.28 1.64
CA VAL A 128 7.35 11.55 0.26
C VAL A 128 8.73 10.95 0.06
N GLY A 129 8.96 10.29 -1.06
CA GLY A 129 10.26 9.73 -1.38
C GLY A 129 10.28 8.99 -2.71
N ASN A 130 11.39 8.31 -2.97
CA ASN A 130 11.59 7.46 -4.14
C ASN A 130 12.02 6.05 -3.72
N MET A 131 11.48 5.05 -4.40
CA MET A 131 11.83 3.66 -4.21
C MET A 131 12.27 3.04 -5.54
N ALA A 132 13.40 2.35 -5.54
CA ALA A 132 13.82 1.47 -6.62
C ALA A 132 14.00 0.06 -6.07
N VAL A 133 13.38 -0.93 -6.70
CA VAL A 133 13.46 -2.33 -6.29
C VAL A 133 13.59 -3.26 -7.50
N ASN A 134 14.43 -4.28 -7.36
CA ASN A 134 14.48 -5.41 -8.27
C ASN A 134 13.61 -6.54 -7.73
N LEU A 135 12.64 -6.99 -8.53
CA LEU A 135 11.63 -7.98 -8.15
C LEU A 135 11.83 -9.26 -8.96
N GLY A 136 11.80 -10.43 -8.32
CA GLY A 136 11.93 -11.73 -8.97
C GLY A 136 10.81 -12.69 -8.57
N GLU A 137 10.58 -13.74 -9.35
CA GLU A 137 9.62 -14.78 -8.97
C GLU A 137 10.14 -15.64 -7.81
N GLY A 138 9.35 -15.76 -6.75
CA GLY A 138 9.46 -16.86 -5.80
C GLY A 138 10.69 -16.86 -4.88
N GLU A 139 11.39 -15.74 -4.69
CA GLU A 139 12.54 -15.69 -3.76
C GLU A 139 12.34 -14.67 -2.63
N GLU A 140 12.48 -15.15 -1.39
CA GLU A 140 12.67 -14.32 -0.18
C GLU A 140 14.01 -13.56 -0.19
N ASN A 141 14.89 -13.81 -1.18
CA ASN A 141 16.22 -13.20 -1.32
C ASN A 141 16.62 -13.12 -2.81
N VAL A 142 15.92 -12.31 -3.60
CA VAL A 142 16.33 -12.04 -4.99
C VAL A 142 17.66 -11.28 -4.96
N GLY A 143 18.75 -11.97 -5.29
CA GLY A 143 20.02 -11.30 -5.58
C GLY A 143 19.85 -10.36 -6.78
N LEU A 144 20.66 -9.28 -6.86
CA LEU A 144 20.60 -8.25 -7.93
C LEU A 144 20.73 -8.77 -9.38
N PHE A 145 20.83 -10.08 -9.62
CA PHE A 145 21.21 -10.69 -10.89
C PHE A 145 20.31 -11.86 -11.34
N THR A 146 19.06 -11.95 -10.87
CA THR A 146 18.13 -12.94 -11.42
C THR A 146 17.79 -12.58 -12.86
N GLU A 147 17.97 -13.52 -13.81
CA GLU A 147 17.84 -13.27 -15.26
C GLU A 147 16.43 -12.76 -15.67
N ASP A 148 15.41 -13.01 -14.84
CA ASP A 148 14.02 -12.60 -15.05
C ASP A 148 13.54 -11.52 -14.07
N ALA A 149 14.48 -10.77 -13.46
CA ALA A 149 14.16 -9.69 -12.54
C ALA A 149 13.51 -8.50 -13.27
N VAL A 150 12.48 -7.94 -12.65
CA VAL A 150 11.77 -6.74 -13.08
C VAL A 150 12.22 -5.58 -12.21
N THR A 151 12.57 -4.45 -12.83
CA THR A 151 12.91 -3.22 -12.10
C THR A 151 11.67 -2.36 -11.91
N LEU A 152 11.29 -2.12 -10.66
CA LEU A 152 10.27 -1.14 -10.27
C LEU A 152 10.98 0.10 -9.72
N SER A 153 10.71 1.28 -10.29
CA SER A 153 11.18 2.57 -9.79
C SER A 153 10.00 3.50 -9.66
N ILE A 154 9.67 3.95 -8.45
CA ILE A 154 8.48 4.77 -8.17
C ILE A 154 8.78 5.92 -7.22
N ASP A 155 8.15 7.05 -7.47
CA ASP A 155 7.98 8.12 -6.51
C ASP A 155 6.75 7.79 -5.64
N VAL A 156 6.88 8.00 -4.33
CA VAL A 156 5.88 7.71 -3.31
C VAL A 156 5.39 9.02 -2.73
N GLN A 157 4.07 9.21 -2.68
CA GLN A 157 3.43 10.28 -1.92
C GLN A 157 2.18 9.72 -1.23
N ALA A 158 2.18 9.65 0.10
CA ALA A 158 1.07 9.08 0.87
C ALA A 158 0.88 9.75 2.24
N THR A 159 -0.35 9.68 2.76
CA THR A 159 -0.70 10.03 4.14
C THR A 159 -1.47 8.87 4.76
N VAL A 160 -0.78 8.02 5.50
CA VAL A 160 -1.38 6.79 6.07
C VAL A 160 -1.81 6.99 7.51
N ILE A 161 -2.89 6.34 7.92
CA ILE A 161 -3.42 6.41 9.29
C ILE A 161 -2.87 5.26 10.13
N SER A 162 -2.66 5.50 11.42
CA SER A 162 -2.13 4.47 12.33
C SER A 162 -3.09 3.29 12.48
N GLU A 163 -2.60 2.06 12.51
CA GLU A 163 -3.45 0.86 12.68
C GLU A 163 -4.02 0.76 14.11
N ASP A 164 -3.35 1.34 15.11
CA ASP A 164 -3.84 1.46 16.50
C ASP A 164 -5.04 2.41 16.65
N ALA A 165 -5.57 2.91 15.54
CA ALA A 165 -6.78 3.69 15.45
C ALA A 165 -8.02 2.92 15.96
N PRO A 166 -8.80 3.41 16.94
CA PRO A 166 -10.17 2.96 17.06
C PRO A 166 -10.89 3.31 15.75
N GLN A 167 -11.36 2.29 15.03
CA GLN A 167 -12.24 2.50 13.89
C GLN A 167 -13.45 3.28 14.40
N SER A 168 -13.65 4.47 13.86
CA SER A 168 -14.82 5.29 14.19
C SER A 168 -16.07 4.52 13.79
N GLN A 169 -16.75 3.96 14.80
CA GLN A 169 -18.07 3.32 14.70
C GLN A 169 -19.15 4.35 14.38
#